data_AF-A0A836RCS3-F1
#
_entry.id   AF-A0A836RCS3-F1
#
_cell.length_a   1.000
_cell.length_b   1.000
_cell.length_c   1.000
_cell.angle_alpha   90.00
_cell.angle_beta   90.00
_cell.angle_gamma   90.00
#
_symmetry.space_group_name_H-M   'P 1'
#
loop_
_entity.id
_entity.type
_entity.pdbx_description
1 polymer ?
#
loop_
_entity_poly.entity_id
_entity_poly.type
_entity_poly.pdbx_seq_one_letter_code
_entity_poly.pdbx_strand_id
1 'polypeptide(L)'
;MTRSEWLARCLAVWVLFLGSGCAEGTLEYVELKRLDEPVSESELQSLLRIVRALPDKRLPRFSEVFQPVPEWNRSRNLPVNELLEEQRQLLERRWSIDAMAESLQGNRVLQRALRRERMTVKQFASLALTVGVAMARSTLRDEQDLDE
;
A
#
# COMPACT_ATOMS: atom_id res chain seq x y z
N MET A 1 54.18 5.36 27.98
CA MET A 1 52.99 4.67 27.48
C MET A 1 52.91 3.32 28.16
N THR A 2 52.05 3.20 29.16
CA THR A 2 52.01 2.05 30.07
C THR A 2 51.10 0.96 29.50
N ARG A 3 51.41 -0.32 29.80
CA ARG A 3 50.64 -1.50 29.34
C ARG A 3 49.13 -1.37 29.59
N SER A 4 48.73 -0.64 30.62
CA SER A 4 47.34 -0.34 30.98
C SER A 4 46.60 0.52 29.95
N GLU A 5 47.28 1.48 29.30
CA GLU A 5 46.68 2.37 28.29
C GLU A 5 46.41 1.63 26.98
N TRP A 6 47.24 0.65 26.66
CA TRP A 6 47.09 -0.20 25.48
C TRP A 6 45.89 -1.14 25.60
N LEU A 7 45.72 -1.75 26.77
CA LEU A 7 44.57 -2.62 27.07
C LEU A 7 43.25 -1.84 27.06
N ALA A 8 43.23 -0.63 27.63
CA ALA A 8 42.04 0.22 27.64
C ALA A 8 41.61 0.64 26.21
N ARG A 9 42.57 0.94 25.33
CA ARG A 9 42.30 1.28 23.93
C ARG A 9 41.81 0.09 23.12
N CYS A 10 42.40 -1.10 23.30
CA CYS A 10 41.92 -2.31 22.63
C CYS A 10 40.50 -2.70 23.07
N LEU A 11 40.19 -2.55 24.36
CA LEU A 11 38.87 -2.86 24.90
C LEU A 11 37.80 -1.88 24.41
N ALA A 12 38.12 -0.58 24.30
CA ALA A 12 37.23 0.42 23.73
C ALA A 12 36.92 0.19 22.24
N VAL A 13 37.93 -0.26 21.46
CA VAL A 13 37.73 -0.63 20.04
C VAL A 13 36.85 -1.87 19.92
N TRP A 14 37.01 -2.85 20.80
CA TRP A 14 36.16 -4.06 20.84
C TRP A 14 34.69 -3.74 21.16
N VAL A 15 34.44 -2.83 22.10
CA VAL A 15 33.08 -2.37 22.44
C VAL A 15 32.43 -1.59 21.29
N LEU A 16 33.20 -0.82 20.52
CA LEU A 16 32.69 -0.12 19.34
C LEU A 16 32.32 -1.06 18.18
N PHE A 17 33.05 -2.17 18.00
CA PHE A 17 32.73 -3.18 16.97
C PHE A 17 31.49 -4.01 17.30
N LEU A 18 31.18 -4.21 18.59
CA LEU A 18 29.97 -4.92 19.02
C LEU A 18 28.69 -4.09 18.87
N GLY A 19 28.81 -2.77 18.65
CA GLY A 19 27.68 -1.84 18.50
C GLY A 19 27.15 -1.68 17.07
N SER A 20 27.86 -2.17 16.04
CA SER A 20 27.40 -2.10 14.65
C SER A 20 26.60 -3.34 14.23
N GLY A 21 25.72 -3.82 15.11
CA GLY A 21 24.64 -4.72 14.73
C GLY A 21 23.59 -3.94 13.95
N CYS A 22 23.92 -3.59 12.70
CA CYS A 22 22.95 -3.06 11.76
C CYS A 22 21.95 -4.19 11.51
N ALA A 23 20.81 -4.14 12.20
CA ALA A 23 19.69 -5.02 11.93
C ALA A 23 19.20 -4.66 10.52
N GLU A 24 19.79 -5.33 9.52
CA GLU A 24 19.32 -5.37 8.16
C GLU A 24 17.90 -5.92 8.24
N GLY A 25 16.93 -5.00 8.32
CA GLY A 25 15.51 -5.33 8.30
C GLY A 25 15.17 -5.83 6.92
N THR A 26 15.50 -7.10 6.66
CA THR A 26 15.10 -7.81 5.46
C THR A 26 13.57 -7.77 5.44
N LEU A 27 13.05 -7.08 4.45
CA LEU A 27 11.62 -7.11 4.14
C LEU A 27 11.31 -8.56 3.80
N GLU A 28 10.60 -9.24 4.70
CA GLU A 28 10.14 -10.59 4.48
C GLU A 28 9.28 -10.59 3.21
N TYR A 29 9.56 -11.54 2.30
CA TYR A 29 8.76 -11.67 1.10
C TYR A 29 7.38 -12.18 1.52
N VAL A 30 6.45 -11.25 1.68
CA VAL A 30 5.03 -11.54 1.88
C VAL A 30 4.35 -11.44 0.52
N GLU A 31 3.67 -12.53 0.14
CA GLU A 31 2.86 -12.59 -1.08
C GLU A 31 1.83 -11.43 -1.09
N LEU A 32 1.50 -10.94 -2.28
CA LEU A 32 0.48 -9.91 -2.41
C LEU A 32 -0.86 -10.49 -1.97
N LYS A 33 -1.55 -9.79 -1.06
CA LYS A 33 -2.86 -10.20 -0.59
C LYS A 33 -3.83 -10.26 -1.77
N ARG A 34 -4.51 -11.39 -1.93
CA ARG A 34 -5.51 -11.55 -2.98
C ARG A 34 -6.82 -10.87 -2.58
N LEU A 35 -7.64 -10.54 -3.58
CA LEU A 35 -8.93 -9.86 -3.37
C LEU A 35 -10.01 -10.78 -2.78
N ASP A 36 -9.86 -12.09 -2.97
CA ASP A 36 -10.76 -13.13 -2.46
C ASP A 36 -10.38 -13.60 -1.04
N GLU A 37 -9.23 -13.16 -0.52
CA GLU A 37 -8.79 -13.52 0.83
C GLU A 37 -9.46 -12.67 1.91
N PRO A 38 -9.90 -13.29 3.02
CA PRO A 38 -10.43 -12.54 4.16
C PRO A 38 -9.35 -11.66 4.79
N VAL A 39 -9.76 -10.47 5.22
CA VAL A 39 -8.91 -9.54 5.97
C VAL A 39 -8.96 -9.93 7.45
N SER A 40 -7.81 -10.28 8.02
CA SER A 40 -7.68 -10.58 9.44
C SER A 40 -7.64 -9.31 10.28
N GLU A 41 -7.94 -9.43 11.57
CA GLU A 41 -7.94 -8.31 12.50
C GLU A 41 -6.54 -7.67 12.64
N SER A 42 -5.48 -8.47 12.64
CA SER A 42 -4.09 -7.97 12.71
C SER A 42 -3.71 -7.14 11.49
N GLU A 43 -4.16 -7.53 10.30
CA GLU A 43 -3.95 -6.78 9.05
C GLU A 43 -4.71 -5.45 9.06
N LEU A 44 -5.96 -5.47 9.53
CA LEU A 44 -6.75 -4.24 9.67
C LEU A 44 -6.11 -3.28 10.67
N GLN A 45 -5.65 -3.78 11.82
CA GLN A 45 -4.94 -2.96 12.80
C GLN A 45 -3.64 -2.39 12.21
N SER A 46 -2.90 -3.18 11.43
CA SER A 46 -1.69 -2.72 10.75
C SER A 46 -1.99 -1.58 9.76
N LEU A 47 -3.04 -1.72 8.93
CA LEU A 47 -3.51 -0.65 8.06
C LEU A 47 -3.85 0.62 8.86
N LEU A 48 -4.58 0.49 9.96
CA LEU A 48 -4.97 1.62 10.80
C LEU A 48 -3.77 2.30 11.46
N ARG A 49 -2.73 1.56 11.85
CA ARG A 49 -1.47 2.15 12.34
C ARG A 49 -0.80 3.00 11.28
N ILE A 50 -0.75 2.53 10.03
CA ILE A 50 -0.19 3.28 8.89
C ILE A 50 -1.00 4.56 8.66
N VAL A 51 -2.34 4.46 8.59
CA VAL A 51 -3.21 5.62 8.36
C VAL A 51 -3.05 6.66 9.45
N ARG A 52 -2.99 6.24 10.72
CA ARG A 52 -2.81 7.14 11.88
C ARG A 52 -1.44 7.85 11.89
N ALA A 53 -0.44 7.29 11.23
CA ALA A 53 0.89 7.89 11.11
C ALA A 53 0.99 8.98 10.03
N LEU A 54 -0.05 9.17 9.20
CA LEU A 54 -0.11 10.18 8.16
C LEU A 54 -0.51 11.56 8.74
N PRO A 55 0.00 12.68 8.18
CA PRO A 55 -0.19 14.03 8.71
C PRO A 55 -1.66 14.43 8.88
N ASP A 56 -2.54 13.98 7.97
CA ASP A 56 -3.99 14.25 8.04
C ASP A 56 -4.80 13.05 8.56
N LYS A 57 -4.14 11.97 9.02
CA LYS A 57 -4.78 10.67 9.34
C LYS A 57 -5.67 10.14 8.22
N ARG A 58 -5.39 10.56 6.98
CA ARG A 58 -6.11 10.18 5.77
C ARG A 58 -5.13 9.52 4.83
N LEU A 59 -5.60 8.49 4.13
CA LEU A 59 -4.84 7.91 3.03
C LEU A 59 -4.58 9.00 1.99
N PRO A 60 -3.37 9.05 1.40
CA PRO A 60 -3.14 9.88 0.23
C PRO A 60 -4.18 9.52 -0.83
N ARG A 61 -4.63 10.51 -1.61
CA ARG A 61 -5.63 10.27 -2.66
C ARG A 61 -5.10 9.20 -3.61
N PHE A 62 -5.71 8.02 -3.57
CA PHE A 62 -5.61 7.08 -4.67
C PHE A 62 -6.21 7.75 -5.92
N SER A 63 -5.74 7.38 -7.12
CA SER A 63 -6.53 7.64 -8.33
C SER A 63 -7.95 7.19 -8.04
N GLU A 64 -8.93 8.06 -8.25
CA GLU A 64 -10.33 7.85 -7.85
C GLU A 64 -10.76 6.40 -8.15
N VAL A 65 -11.24 5.72 -7.11
CA VAL A 65 -11.68 4.32 -7.20
C VAL A 65 -12.78 4.22 -8.24
N PHE A 66 -13.70 5.19 -8.27
CA PHE A 66 -14.67 5.35 -9.34
C PHE A 66 -14.16 6.38 -10.33
N GLN A 67 -14.20 6.07 -11.63
CA GLN A 67 -13.95 7.09 -12.63
C GLN A 67 -15.01 8.20 -12.49
N PRO A 68 -14.64 9.47 -12.68
CA PRO A 68 -15.65 10.50 -12.91
C PRO A 68 -16.50 10.06 -14.12
N VAL A 69 -17.79 10.40 -14.11
CA VAL A 69 -18.70 10.04 -15.20
C VAL A 69 -18.03 10.43 -16.52
N PRO A 70 -17.83 9.48 -17.44
CA PRO A 70 -17.06 9.77 -18.64
C PRO A 70 -17.76 10.87 -19.42
N GLU A 71 -17.04 11.94 -19.75
CA GLU A 71 -17.52 13.00 -20.63
C GLU A 71 -17.52 12.47 -22.07
N TRP A 72 -18.51 11.64 -22.40
CA TRP A 72 -18.73 11.25 -23.79
C TRP A 72 -19.21 12.47 -24.56
N ASN A 73 -18.34 13.00 -25.43
CA ASN A 73 -18.75 13.98 -26.42
C ASN A 73 -19.96 13.43 -27.18
N ARG A 74 -21.06 14.18 -27.28
CA ARG A 74 -22.29 13.78 -28.00
C ARG A 74 -22.04 13.45 -29.48
N SER A 75 -20.87 13.81 -30.03
CA SER A 75 -20.44 13.44 -31.39
C SER A 75 -19.59 12.16 -31.47
N ARG A 76 -19.35 11.43 -30.36
CA ARG A 76 -18.68 10.12 -30.38
C ARG A 76 -19.67 9.06 -30.89
N ASN A 77 -19.42 8.53 -32.09
CA ASN A 77 -20.16 7.42 -32.68
C ASN A 77 -19.45 6.07 -32.45
N LEU A 78 -18.92 5.84 -31.24
CA LEU A 78 -18.42 4.51 -30.89
C LEU A 78 -19.62 3.62 -30.53
N PRO A 79 -19.73 2.41 -31.08
CA PRO A 79 -20.75 1.48 -30.64
C PRO A 79 -20.55 1.14 -29.16
N VAL A 80 -21.65 0.85 -28.46
CA VAL A 80 -21.71 0.73 -26.97
C VAL A 80 -20.69 -0.27 -26.42
N ASN A 81 -20.42 -1.34 -27.16
CA ASN A 81 -19.40 -2.35 -26.83
C ASN A 81 -17.98 -1.79 -26.79
N GLU A 82 -17.63 -0.88 -27.70
CA GLU A 82 -16.29 -0.26 -27.74
C GLU A 82 -16.11 0.75 -26.60
N LEU A 83 -17.17 1.47 -26.22
CA LEU A 83 -17.15 2.36 -25.05
C LEU A 83 -16.98 1.58 -23.74
N LEU A 84 -17.68 0.45 -23.60
CA LEU A 84 -17.54 -0.45 -22.46
C LEU A 84 -16.13 -1.03 -22.38
N GLU A 85 -15.54 -1.44 -23.50
CA GLU A 85 -14.19 -2.00 -23.53
C GLU A 85 -13.12 -0.94 -23.22
N GLU A 86 -13.25 0.29 -23.74
CA GLU A 86 -12.39 1.42 -23.35
C GLU A 86 -12.47 1.66 -21.83
N GLN A 87 -13.68 1.69 -21.28
CA GLN A 87 -13.89 1.92 -19.86
C GLN A 87 -13.32 0.77 -19.01
N ARG A 88 -13.51 -0.48 -19.44
CA ARG A 88 -12.94 -1.67 -18.79
C ARG A 88 -11.42 -1.60 -18.77
N GLN A 89 -10.78 -1.31 -19.90
CA GLN A 89 -9.32 -1.19 -19.98
C GLN A 89 -8.78 -0.04 -19.12
N LEU A 90 -9.49 1.09 -19.05
CA LEU A 90 -9.12 2.21 -18.18
C LEU A 90 -9.24 1.85 -16.69
N LEU A 91 -10.28 1.12 -16.31
CA LEU A 91 -10.47 0.61 -14.94
C LEU A 91 -9.37 -0.38 -14.58
N GLU A 92 -9.09 -1.37 -15.45
CA GLU A 92 -8.04 -2.36 -15.25
C GLU A 92 -6.66 -1.72 -15.07
N ARG A 93 -6.34 -0.69 -15.87
CA ARG A 93 -5.07 0.03 -15.74
C ARG A 93 -4.96 0.78 -14.41
N ARG A 94 -6.02 1.49 -13.99
CA ARG A 94 -6.02 2.31 -12.76
C ARG A 94 -6.08 1.47 -11.48
N TRP A 95 -6.76 0.33 -11.51
CA TRP A 95 -6.87 -0.59 -10.38
C TRP A 95 -5.75 -1.64 -10.34
N SER A 96 -4.79 -1.55 -11.27
CA SER A 96 -3.59 -2.39 -11.18
C SER A 96 -2.77 -2.01 -9.95
N ILE A 97 -2.33 -3.04 -9.22
CA ILE A 97 -1.46 -2.88 -8.03
C ILE A 97 -0.19 -2.11 -8.41
N ASP A 98 0.32 -2.30 -9.63
CA ASP A 98 1.49 -1.61 -10.14
C ASP A 98 1.25 -0.12 -10.33
N ALA A 99 0.15 0.29 -10.99
CA ALA A 99 -0.17 1.71 -11.17
C ALA A 99 -0.45 2.40 -9.83
N MET A 100 -1.16 1.72 -8.91
CA MET A 100 -1.36 2.22 -7.55
C MET A 100 -0.02 2.38 -6.82
N ALA A 101 0.85 1.37 -6.87
CA ALA A 101 2.14 1.44 -6.21
C ALA A 101 3.02 2.56 -6.77
N GLU A 102 3.06 2.72 -8.09
CA GLU A 102 3.80 3.80 -8.77
C GLU A 102 3.34 5.18 -8.30
N SER A 103 2.02 5.40 -8.21
CA SER A 103 1.47 6.67 -7.72
C SER A 103 1.85 6.99 -6.26
N LEU A 104 2.17 5.95 -5.46
CA LEU A 104 2.50 6.06 -4.04
C LEU A 104 4.01 6.18 -3.76
N GLN A 105 4.87 5.88 -4.75
CA GLN A 105 6.33 5.88 -4.55
C GLN A 105 6.89 7.23 -4.09
N GLY A 106 6.32 8.35 -4.58
CA GLY A 106 6.78 9.70 -4.25
C GLY A 106 6.51 10.17 -2.81
N ASN A 107 5.69 9.45 -2.04
CA ASN A 107 5.27 9.90 -0.72
C ASN A 107 6.25 9.48 0.39
N ARG A 108 7.17 10.38 0.77
CA ARG A 108 8.20 10.13 1.80
C ARG A 108 7.63 9.74 3.17
N VAL A 109 6.45 10.24 3.53
CA VAL A 109 5.82 9.92 4.82
C VAL A 109 5.31 8.47 4.80
N LEU A 110 4.62 8.10 3.72
CA LEU A 110 4.17 6.74 3.50
C LEU A 110 5.35 5.77 3.50
N GLN A 111 6.44 6.07 2.78
CA GLN A 111 7.64 5.22 2.76
C GLN A 111 8.22 4.97 4.17
N ARG A 112 8.22 5.98 5.04
CA ARG A 112 8.67 5.81 6.43
C ARG A 112 7.73 4.94 7.25
N ALA A 113 6.42 5.08 7.06
CA ALA A 113 5.43 4.24 7.74
C ALA A 113 5.54 2.77 7.29
N LEU A 114 5.66 2.55 5.99
CA LEU A 114 5.83 1.22 5.39
C LEU A 114 7.09 0.50 5.90
N ARG A 115 8.21 1.22 6.05
CA ARG A 115 9.44 0.65 6.64
C ARG A 115 9.25 0.18 8.09
N ARG A 116 8.45 0.89 8.90
CA ARG A 116 8.17 0.49 10.29
C ARG A 116 7.33 -0.78 10.36
N GLU A 117 6.41 -0.94 9.41
CA GLU A 117 5.53 -2.11 9.29
C GLU A 117 6.14 -3.22 8.41
N ARG A 118 7.40 -3.09 7.99
CA ARG A 118 8.10 -4.04 7.11
C ARG A 118 7.31 -4.41 5.85
N MET A 119 6.63 -3.42 5.27
CA MET A 119 5.75 -3.60 4.12
C MET A 119 6.31 -2.88 2.89
N THR A 120 6.19 -3.49 1.71
CA THR A 120 6.49 -2.85 0.43
C THR A 120 5.31 -2.00 -0.03
N VAL A 121 5.56 -1.05 -0.93
CA VAL A 121 4.50 -0.22 -1.52
C VAL A 121 3.47 -1.06 -2.28
N LYS A 122 3.91 -2.13 -2.96
CA LYS A 122 3.00 -3.05 -3.67
C LYS A 122 2.13 -3.85 -2.71
N GLN A 123 2.70 -4.37 -1.62
CA GLN A 123 1.93 -5.06 -0.57
C GLN A 123 0.89 -4.12 0.05
N PHE A 124 1.26 -2.86 0.31
CA PHE A 124 0.33 -1.86 0.81
C PHE A 124 -0.78 -1.53 -0.20
N ALA A 125 -0.44 -1.37 -1.48
CA ALA A 125 -1.43 -1.11 -2.53
C ALA A 125 -2.42 -2.29 -2.67
N SER A 126 -1.93 -3.52 -2.64
CA SER A 126 -2.74 -4.75 -2.62
C SER A 126 -3.66 -4.79 -1.40
N LEU A 127 -3.13 -4.57 -0.19
CA LEU A 127 -3.92 -4.56 1.04
C LEU A 127 -5.01 -3.48 1.03
N ALA A 128 -4.69 -2.27 0.57
CA ALA A 128 -5.64 -1.17 0.46
C ALA A 128 -6.78 -1.50 -0.53
N LEU A 129 -6.45 -2.13 -1.66
CA LEU A 129 -7.43 -2.57 -2.65
C LEU A 129 -8.34 -3.67 -2.07
N THR A 130 -7.78 -4.70 -1.42
CA THR A 130 -8.55 -5.78 -0.79
C THR A 130 -9.51 -5.25 0.26
N VAL A 131 -9.07 -4.32 1.11
CA VAL A 131 -9.94 -3.69 2.11
C VAL A 131 -11.04 -2.86 1.45
N GLY A 132 -10.73 -2.10 0.40
CA GLY A 132 -11.72 -1.35 -0.38
C GLY A 132 -12.80 -2.25 -0.99
N VAL A 133 -12.39 -3.39 -1.58
CA VAL A 133 -13.32 -4.39 -2.13
C VAL A 133 -14.17 -5.03 -1.03
N ALA A 134 -13.57 -5.38 0.11
CA ALA A 134 -14.31 -5.95 1.24
C ALA A 134 -15.38 -4.97 1.75
N MET A 135 -15.05 -3.69 1.86
CA MET A 135 -16.01 -2.64 2.26
C MET A 135 -17.12 -2.41 1.21
N ALA A 136 -16.78 -2.45 -0.08
CA ALA A 136 -17.75 -2.35 -1.17
C ALA A 136 -18.70 -3.56 -1.18
N ARG A 137 -18.19 -4.77 -0.96
CA ARG A 137 -19.02 -5.98 -0.81
C ARG A 137 -19.89 -5.94 0.44
N SER A 138 -19.41 -5.40 1.56
CA SER A 138 -20.24 -5.28 2.76
C SER A 138 -21.36 -4.24 2.63
N THR A 139 -21.24 -3.33 1.66
CA THR A 139 -22.27 -2.30 1.38
C THR A 139 -23.27 -2.74 0.32
N LEU A 140 -22.88 -3.60 -0.62
CA LEU A 140 -23.78 -4.33 -1.51
C LEU A 140 -24.41 -5.49 -0.74
N ARG A 141 -25.65 -5.32 -0.27
CA ARG A 141 -26.39 -6.45 0.33
C ARG A 141 -26.82 -7.41 -0.77
N ASP A 142 -26.70 -8.72 -0.53
CA ASP A 142 -27.24 -9.76 -1.42
C ASP A 142 -28.76 -9.60 -1.68
N GLU A 143 -29.45 -8.85 -0.81
CA GLU A 143 -30.88 -8.55 -0.85
C GLU A 143 -31.22 -7.17 -1.49
N GLN A 144 -30.29 -6.50 -2.17
CA GLN A 144 -30.66 -5.30 -2.91
C GLN A 144 -31.50 -5.67 -4.14
N ASP A 145 -32.82 -5.49 -4.03
CA ASP A 145 -33.70 -5.38 -5.19
C ASP A 145 -33.20 -4.21 -6.06
N LEU A 146 -32.79 -4.54 -7.30
CA LEU A 146 -32.34 -3.57 -8.30
C LEU A 146 -33.52 -3.02 -9.14
N ASP A 147 -34.75 -3.30 -8.71
CA ASP A 147 -35.99 -2.89 -9.37
C ASP A 147 -36.57 -1.62 -8.69
N GLU A 148 -35.91 -0.48 -8.87
CA GLU A 148 -36.56 0.86 -8.90
C GLU A 148 -35.93 1.75 -9.98
#